data_AF-A0A820KLD1-F1
#
_entry.id   AF-A0A820KLD1-F1
#
_cell.length_a   1.000
_cell.length_b   1.000
_cell.length_c   1.000
_cell.angle_alpha   90.00
_cell.angle_beta   90.00
_cell.angle_gamma   90.00
#
_symmetry.space_group_name_H-M   'P 1'
#
loop_
_entity.id
_entity.type
_entity.pdbx_description
1 polymer ?
#
loop_
_entity_poly.entity_id
_entity_poly.type
_entity_poly.pdbx_seq_one_letter_code
_entity_poly.pdbx_strand_id
1 'polypeptide(L)'
;MSRDRSHSRLSHDHDYLIKLRGIPYSSTKDDIKDFLSPCRIITIHLFNENDNSSGECLVDLESENDVKDALKKSNEYMGSRYIEVFRASYYEYKFYIKHKGVVSWREPVIHMNGLPYTCTMGDVQTFFK
;
A
#
# COMPACT_ATOMS: atom_id res chain seq x y z
N MET A 1 16.86 9.64 35.32
CA MET A 1 16.26 8.36 34.88
C MET A 1 15.32 8.66 33.73
N SER A 2 15.87 8.74 32.52
CA SER A 2 15.14 9.14 31.31
C SER A 2 14.92 7.91 30.44
N ARG A 3 13.70 7.37 30.42
CA ARG A 3 13.31 6.31 29.50
C ARG A 3 12.85 6.92 28.18
N ASP A 4 13.75 6.81 27.21
CA ASP A 4 13.58 6.66 25.77
C ASP A 4 12.24 7.15 25.15
N ARG A 5 12.31 8.28 24.45
CA ARG A 5 11.30 8.77 23.49
C ARG A 5 11.82 8.58 22.06
N SER A 6 12.15 7.36 21.66
CA SER A 6 12.75 7.09 20.35
C SER A 6 11.86 6.31 19.38
N HIS A 7 10.55 6.19 19.64
CA HIS A 7 9.63 5.41 18.78
C HIS A 7 8.57 6.26 18.07
N SER A 8 8.84 7.53 17.76
CA SER A 8 7.85 8.43 17.13
C SER A 8 8.37 9.28 15.96
N ARG A 9 9.54 8.95 15.38
CA ARG A 9 10.13 9.74 14.27
C ARG A 9 10.16 9.03 12.90
N LEU A 10 9.62 7.82 12.79
CA LEU A 10 9.48 7.09 11.51
C LEU A 10 8.02 6.96 11.06
N SER A 11 7.08 7.65 11.71
CA SER A 11 5.65 7.31 11.68
C SER A 11 4.74 8.43 11.20
N HIS A 12 5.20 9.37 10.38
CA HIS A 12 4.37 10.48 9.89
C HIS A 12 4.45 10.73 8.38
N ASP A 13 5.22 9.95 7.63
CA ASP A 13 5.46 10.26 6.20
C ASP A 13 4.51 9.53 5.24
N HIS A 14 3.78 8.51 5.70
CA HIS A 14 2.92 7.67 4.84
C HIS A 14 1.65 7.18 5.55
N ASP A 15 0.97 8.06 6.29
CA ASP A 15 -0.26 7.72 7.00
C ASP A 15 -1.49 7.57 6.07
N TYR A 16 -1.37 8.07 4.84
CA TYR A 16 -2.44 8.19 3.86
C TYR A 16 -2.15 7.38 2.58
N LEU A 17 -1.71 6.14 2.77
CA LEU A 17 -1.44 5.22 1.67
C LEU A 17 -2.70 4.46 1.23
N ILE A 18 -2.85 4.36 -0.08
CA ILE A 18 -3.82 3.46 -0.72
C ILE A 18 -3.12 2.52 -1.70
N LYS A 19 -3.72 1.36 -1.92
CA LYS A 19 -3.34 0.40 -2.94
C LYS A 19 -4.46 0.30 -3.97
N LEU A 20 -4.12 0.46 -5.24
CA LEU A 20 -5.01 0.22 -6.36
C LEU A 20 -4.65 -1.12 -6.99
N ARG A 21 -5.67 -1.85 -7.45
CA ARG A 21 -5.52 -3.12 -8.16
C ARG A 21 -6.44 -3.16 -9.37
N GLY A 22 -6.02 -3.90 -10.40
CA GLY A 22 -6.78 -4.03 -11.65
C GLY A 22 -6.42 -2.98 -12.69
N ILE A 23 -5.36 -2.18 -12.46
CA ILE A 23 -4.92 -1.13 -13.38
C ILE A 23 -4.53 -1.76 -14.73
N PRO A 24 -5.06 -1.25 -15.86
CA PRO A 24 -4.62 -1.66 -17.19
C PRO A 24 -3.10 -1.48 -17.37
N TYR A 25 -2.44 -2.41 -18.06
CA TYR A 25 -0.98 -2.36 -18.24
C TYR A 25 -0.50 -1.18 -19.08
N SER A 26 -1.38 -0.62 -19.91
CA SER A 26 -1.13 0.59 -20.70
C SER A 26 -1.37 1.88 -19.93
N SER A 27 -1.94 1.83 -18.72
CA SER A 27 -2.26 3.04 -17.94
C SER A 27 -0.99 3.69 -17.41
N THR A 28 -0.96 5.01 -17.52
CA THR A 28 0.10 5.89 -17.08
C THR A 28 -0.17 6.43 -15.67
N LYS A 29 0.81 7.13 -15.09
CA LYS A 29 0.61 7.85 -13.83
C LYS A 29 -0.48 8.92 -13.95
N ASP A 30 -0.66 9.51 -15.12
CA ASP A 30 -1.67 10.56 -15.32
C ASP A 30 -3.09 9.98 -15.40
N ASP A 31 -3.27 8.78 -15.96
CA ASP A 31 -4.56 8.06 -15.90
C ASP A 31 -4.97 7.76 -14.45
N ILE A 32 -4.01 7.41 -13.60
CA ILE A 32 -4.25 7.17 -12.17
C ILE A 32 -4.64 8.46 -11.44
N LYS A 33 -3.99 9.59 -11.78
CA LYS A 33 -4.37 10.91 -11.21
C LYS A 33 -5.77 11.32 -11.63
N ASP A 34 -6.12 11.13 -12.90
CA ASP A 34 -7.45 11.43 -13.41
C ASP A 34 -8.52 10.58 -12.71
N PHE A 35 -8.28 9.27 -12.64
CA PHE A 35 -9.17 8.35 -11.93
C PHE A 35 -9.39 8.74 -10.48
N LEU A 36 -8.33 9.14 -9.76
CA LEU A 36 -8.42 9.54 -8.35
C LEU A 36 -8.88 10.99 -8.14
N SER A 37 -9.12 11.77 -9.18
CA SER A 37 -9.62 13.16 -9.06
C SER A 37 -10.92 13.21 -8.25
N PRO A 38 -11.06 14.12 -7.26
CA PRO A 38 -10.23 15.29 -6.96
C PRO A 38 -9.14 15.08 -5.88
N CYS A 39 -8.74 13.84 -5.58
CA CYS A 39 -7.81 13.55 -4.49
C CYS A 39 -6.41 14.16 -4.74
N ARG A 40 -5.79 14.69 -3.67
CA ARG A 40 -4.43 15.23 -3.71
C ARG A 40 -3.40 14.13 -3.52
N ILE A 41 -2.62 13.88 -4.57
CA ILE A 41 -1.62 12.81 -4.64
C ILE A 41 -0.22 13.37 -4.42
N ILE A 42 0.52 12.81 -3.47
CA ILE A 42 1.93 13.12 -3.21
C ILE A 42 2.81 12.34 -4.17
N THR A 43 2.64 11.01 -4.23
CA THR A 43 3.48 10.13 -5.06
C THR A 43 2.73 8.87 -5.51
N ILE A 44 3.05 8.40 -6.72
CA ILE A 44 2.53 7.15 -7.29
C ILE A 44 3.68 6.17 -7.49
N HIS A 45 3.54 5.01 -6.87
CA HIS A 45 4.49 3.90 -6.89
C HIS A 45 3.91 2.73 -7.70
N LEU A 46 4.41 2.56 -8.92
CA LEU A 46 3.99 1.46 -9.81
C LEU A 46 4.79 0.18 -9.52
N PHE A 47 4.13 -0.98 -9.49
CA PHE A 47 4.79 -2.28 -9.28
C PHE A 47 5.47 -2.83 -10.54
N ASN A 48 5.38 -2.13 -11.67
CA ASN A 48 5.78 -2.59 -13.00
C ASN A 48 7.22 -2.22 -13.38
N GLU A 49 8.24 -2.86 -12.81
CA GLU A 49 9.61 -2.75 -13.35
C GLU A 49 10.21 -4.06 -13.87
N ASN A 50 9.65 -5.24 -13.55
CA ASN A 50 10.15 -6.52 -14.05
C ASN A 50 8.99 -7.46 -14.43
N ASP A 51 8.50 -7.32 -15.66
CA ASP A 51 7.77 -8.30 -16.50
C ASP A 51 6.61 -9.15 -15.90
N ASN A 52 6.10 -8.76 -14.73
CA ASN A 52 4.85 -9.29 -14.16
C ASN A 52 4.00 -8.09 -13.78
N SER A 53 3.34 -7.52 -14.78
CA SER A 53 2.40 -6.42 -14.57
C SER A 53 1.28 -6.90 -13.66
N SER A 54 1.39 -6.70 -12.34
CA SER A 54 0.33 -7.09 -11.41
C SER A 54 -0.92 -6.23 -11.56
N GLY A 55 -0.84 -5.12 -12.33
CA GLY A 55 -1.90 -4.13 -12.41
C GLY A 55 -2.14 -3.45 -11.07
N GLU A 56 -1.09 -3.34 -10.25
CA GLU A 56 -1.14 -2.80 -8.90
C GLU A 56 -0.29 -1.53 -8.80
N CYS A 57 -0.73 -0.59 -7.97
CA CYS A 57 0.05 0.59 -7.59
C CYS A 57 -0.22 0.97 -6.13
N LEU A 58 0.77 1.60 -5.50
CA LEU A 58 0.62 2.27 -4.21
C LEU A 58 0.60 3.77 -4.48
N VAL A 59 -0.31 4.48 -3.83
CA VAL A 59 -0.45 5.92 -3.97
C VAL A 59 -0.44 6.53 -2.59
N ASP A 60 0.41 7.53 -2.43
CA ASP A 60 0.50 8.35 -1.22
C ASP A 60 -0.32 9.62 -1.42
N LEU A 61 -1.18 9.93 -0.45
CA LEU A 61 -2.15 11.02 -0.51
C LEU A 61 -1.82 12.08 0.55
N GLU A 62 -2.33 13.30 0.35
CA GLU A 62 -2.04 14.40 1.28
C GLU A 62 -2.84 14.33 2.58
N SER A 63 -4.05 13.76 2.57
CA SER A 63 -4.92 13.76 3.75
C SER A 63 -5.82 12.54 3.87
N GLU A 64 -6.33 12.32 5.09
CA GLU A 64 -7.33 11.30 5.39
C GLU A 64 -8.63 11.49 4.59
N ASN A 65 -8.97 12.73 4.22
CA ASN A 65 -10.14 12.98 3.39
C ASN A 65 -9.93 12.47 1.96
N ASP A 66 -8.73 12.69 1.40
CA ASP A 66 -8.36 12.16 0.09
C ASP A 66 -8.39 10.61 0.09
N VAL A 67 -7.96 9.97 1.18
CA VAL A 67 -8.07 8.49 1.33
C VAL A 67 -9.53 8.05 1.27
N LYS A 68 -10.42 8.72 2.00
CA LYS A 68 -11.85 8.37 2.02
C LYS A 68 -12.49 8.57 0.65
N ASP A 69 -12.12 9.62 -0.07
CA ASP A 69 -12.65 9.90 -1.40
C ASP A 69 -12.11 8.92 -2.44
N ALA A 70 -10.84 8.56 -2.36
CA ALA A 70 -10.25 7.50 -3.18
C ALA A 70 -10.91 6.14 -2.95
N LEU A 71 -11.20 5.78 -1.70
CA LEU A 71 -11.88 4.51 -1.37
C LEU A 71 -13.29 4.41 -1.95
N LYS A 72 -14.00 5.54 -2.10
CA LYS A 72 -15.33 5.57 -2.74
C LYS A 72 -15.29 5.21 -4.24
N LYS A 73 -14.13 5.37 -4.88
CA LYS A 73 -13.92 5.03 -6.30
C LYS A 73 -13.64 3.54 -6.52
N SER A 74 -13.63 2.73 -5.46
CA SER A 74 -13.49 1.28 -5.60
C SER A 74 -14.66 0.71 -6.42
N ASN A 75 -14.34 -0.16 -7.39
CA ASN A 75 -15.21 -0.72 -8.43
C ASN A 75 -15.59 0.24 -9.57
N GLU A 76 -15.02 1.45 -9.62
CA GLU A 76 -15.11 2.27 -10.84
C GLU A 76 -14.18 1.73 -11.93
N TYR A 77 -14.49 2.07 -13.18
CA TYR A 77 -13.75 1.59 -14.34
C TYR A 77 -12.65 2.57 -14.74
N MET A 78 -11.47 2.04 -15.01
CA MET A 78 -10.39 2.72 -15.73
C MET A 78 -10.23 2.02 -17.07
N GLY A 79 -10.74 2.64 -18.14
CA GLY A 79 -10.84 2.00 -19.44
C GLY A 79 -11.73 0.75 -19.39
N SER A 80 -11.16 -0.42 -19.67
CA SER A 80 -11.89 -1.70 -19.72
C SER A 80 -11.81 -2.54 -18.43
N ARG A 81 -11.15 -2.02 -17.37
CA ARG A 81 -10.98 -2.75 -16.11
C ARG A 81 -11.60 -2.00 -14.95
N TYR A 82 -12.28 -2.73 -14.06
CA TYR A 82 -12.68 -2.20 -12.76
C TYR A 82 -11.46 -2.13 -11.85
N ILE A 83 -11.40 -1.08 -11.04
CA ILE A 83 -10.30 -0.82 -10.12
C ILE A 83 -10.76 -1.08 -8.71
N GLU A 84 -10.02 -1.91 -7.97
CA GLU A 84 -10.22 -2.07 -6.54
C GLU A 84 -9.30 -1.09 -5.80
N VAL A 85 -9.84 -0.35 -4.83
CA VAL A 85 -9.07 0.60 -4.00
C VAL A 85 -9.11 0.13 -2.55
N PHE A 86 -7.94 -0.01 -1.93
CA PHE A 86 -7.77 -0.44 -0.55
C PHE A 86 -6.93 0.57 0.22
N ARG A 87 -7.15 0.68 1.53
CA ARG A 87 -6.19 1.35 2.40
C ARG A 87 -4.95 0.46 2.50
N ALA A 88 -3.78 1.05 2.27
CA ALA A 88 -2.52 0.34 2.41
C ALA A 88 -1.89 0.66 3.75
N SER A 89 -1.20 -0.32 4.32
CA SER A 89 -0.41 -0.14 5.52
C SER A 89 1.00 0.34 5.20
N TYR A 90 1.62 1.03 6.16
CA TYR A 90 3.04 1.36 6.10
C TYR A 90 3.94 0.13 5.90
N TYR A 91 3.53 -1.04 6.38
CA TYR A 91 4.25 -2.30 6.18
C TYR A 91 4.21 -2.78 4.73
N GLU A 92 3.06 -2.66 4.05
CA GLU A 92 2.95 -2.96 2.61
C GLU A 92 3.85 -2.03 1.79
N TYR A 93 3.86 -0.73 2.11
CA TYR A 93 4.77 0.22 1.49
C TYR A 93 6.25 -0.12 1.72
N LYS A 94 6.62 -0.43 2.97
CA LYS A 94 7.98 -0.89 3.31
C LYS A 94 8.40 -2.14 2.56
N PHE A 95 7.49 -3.09 2.40
CA PHE A 95 7.75 -4.31 1.66
C PHE A 95 7.94 -4.03 0.18
N TYR A 96 7.13 -3.14 -0.40
CA TYR A 96 7.29 -2.69 -1.77
C TYR A 96 8.66 -2.05 -2.04
N ILE A 97 9.05 -1.04 -1.23
CA ILE A 97 10.34 -0.35 -1.40
C ILE A 97 11.54 -1.29 -1.15
N LYS A 98 11.37 -2.35 -0.35
CA LYS A 98 12.39 -3.42 -0.16
C LYS A 98 12.60 -4.21 -1.45
N HIS A 99 11.53 -4.65 -2.11
CA HIS A 99 11.63 -5.43 -3.35
C HIS A 99 12.17 -4.63 -4.54
N LYS A 100 12.09 -3.30 -4.48
CA LYS A 100 12.76 -2.38 -5.40
C LYS A 100 14.25 -2.13 -5.05
N GLY A 101 14.77 -2.75 -3.98
CA GLY A 101 16.16 -2.57 -3.53
C GLY A 101 16.46 -1.20 -2.90
N VAL A 102 15.43 -0.39 -2.60
CA VAL A 102 15.58 0.99 -2.12
C VAL A 102 15.84 1.05 -0.62
N VAL A 103 15.41 0.04 0.16
CA VAL A 103 15.62 0.00 1.62
C VAL A 103 16.18 -1.34 2.08
N SER A 104 17.34 -1.31 2.73
CA SER A 104 17.95 -2.43 3.44
C SER A 104 17.39 -2.50 4.86
N TRP A 105 16.71 -3.59 5.23
CA TRP A 105 16.28 -3.82 6.62
C TRP A 105 17.22 -4.79 7.33
N ARG A 106 17.54 -4.47 8.60
CA ARG A 106 18.23 -5.35 9.55
C ARG A 106 17.27 -6.31 10.28
N GLU A 107 15.96 -6.17 10.12
CA GLU A 107 14.96 -6.99 10.84
C GLU A 107 14.26 -7.99 9.89
N PRO A 108 14.21 -9.28 10.24
CA PRO A 108 13.54 -10.31 9.43
C PRO A 108 12.02 -10.19 9.55
N VAL A 109 11.33 -10.15 8.41
CA VAL A 109 9.86 -10.17 8.32
C VAL A 109 9.40 -11.37 7.51
N ILE A 110 8.30 -12.00 7.94
CA ILE A 110 7.70 -13.16 7.29
C ILE A 110 6.28 -12.79 6.88
N HIS A 111 5.93 -13.03 5.62
CA HIS A 111 4.57 -12.88 5.11
C HIS A 111 3.87 -14.24 5.11
N MET A 112 2.70 -14.33 5.75
CA MET A 112 1.91 -15.56 5.84
C MET A 112 0.63 -15.42 5.00
N ASN A 113 0.42 -16.35 4.06
CA ASN A 113 -0.81 -16.46 3.29
C ASN A 113 -1.60 -17.71 3.73
N GLY A 114 -2.92 -17.66 3.63
CA GLY A 114 -3.78 -18.83 3.90
C GLY A 114 -4.13 -19.05 5.38
N LEU A 115 -4.07 -18.00 6.20
CA LEU A 115 -4.59 -18.06 7.56
C LEU A 115 -6.12 -18.27 7.53
N PRO A 116 -6.66 -19.19 8.35
CA PRO A 116 -8.10 -19.32 8.54
C PRO A 116 -8.74 -17.97 8.92
N TYR A 117 -9.98 -17.70 8.51
CA TYR A 117 -10.69 -16.47 8.90
C TYR A 117 -10.85 -16.32 10.42
N THR A 118 -10.80 -17.43 11.16
CA THR A 118 -10.85 -17.48 12.62
C THR A 118 -9.47 -17.34 13.27
N CYS A 119 -8.40 -17.19 12.50
CA CYS A 119 -7.03 -17.16 13.00
C CYS A 119 -6.76 -15.83 13.71
N THR A 120 -6.35 -15.92 14.97
CA THR A 120 -6.07 -14.79 15.84
C THR A 120 -4.58 -14.56 16.00
N MET A 121 -4.21 -13.41 16.57
CA MET A 121 -2.82 -13.12 16.92
C MET A 121 -2.22 -14.17 17.86
N GLY A 122 -3.03 -14.74 18.77
CA GLY A 122 -2.59 -15.82 19.66
C GLY A 122 -2.21 -17.11 18.92
N ASP A 123 -2.93 -17.42 17.84
CA ASP A 123 -2.64 -18.59 16.99
C ASP A 123 -1.33 -18.39 16.22
N VAL A 124 -1.12 -17.20 15.65
CA VAL A 124 0.13 -16.84 14.96
C VAL A 124 1.32 -16.87 15.93
N GLN A 125 1.15 -16.36 17.15
CA GLN A 125 2.19 -16.40 18.19
C GLN A 125 2.51 -17.83 18.64
N THR A 126 1.51 -18.72 18.69
CA THR A 126 1.70 -20.12 19.05
C THR A 126 2.43 -20.88 17.95
N PHE A 127 2.17 -20.55 16.68
CA PHE A 127 2.84 -21.17 15.53
C PHE A 127 4.37 -20.92 15.50
N PHE A 128 4.82 -19.77 15.98
CA PHE A 128 6.25 -19.39 16.00
C PHE A 128 6.96 -19.59 17.36
N LYS A 129 6.28 -20.23 18.33
CA LYS A 129 6.90 -20.63 19.61
C LYS A 129 7.46 -22.04 19.52
#